data_AF-A0A2U2MY26-F1
#
_entry.id   AF-A0A2U2MY26-F1
#
_cell.length_a   1.000
_cell.length_b   1.000
_cell.length_c   1.000
_cell.angle_alpha   90.00
_cell.angle_beta   90.00
_cell.angle_gamma   90.00
#
_symmetry.space_group_name_H-M   'P 1'
#
loop_
_entity.id
_entity.type
_entity.pdbx_description
1 polymer ?
#
loop_
_entity_poly.entity_id
_entity_poly.type
_entity_poly.pdbx_seq_one_letter_code
_entity_poly.pdbx_strand_id
1 'polypeptide(L)'
;MTIREEMRRLQSLEPQRARLRPLENPGPVPAGVGVGEAAQGGSGAGIASPLTERDPSQRTYHPVRTITTSDGLFQFDWQPLASLVMEDANAQPVVLEFADPDPPE
;
A
#
# COMPACT_ATOMS: atom_id res chain seq x y z
N MET A 1 25.59 -22.64 62.29
CA MET A 1 24.64 -21.52 62.39
C MET A 1 23.31 -22.11 62.80
N THR A 2 22.81 -21.80 64.00
CA THR A 2 21.73 -22.56 64.65
C THR A 2 20.38 -21.92 64.34
N ILE A 3 19.29 -22.70 64.19
CA ILE A 3 17.95 -22.17 63.86
C ILE A 3 17.50 -21.05 64.80
N ARG A 4 17.87 -21.10 66.09
CA ARG A 4 17.61 -20.04 67.08
C ARG A 4 18.27 -18.70 66.74
N GLU A 5 19.46 -18.75 66.16
CA GLU A 5 20.25 -17.57 65.78
C GLU A 5 19.60 -16.88 64.58
N GLU A 6 19.15 -17.66 63.59
CA GLU A 6 18.47 -17.15 62.40
C GLU A 6 17.10 -16.55 62.74
N MET A 7 16.37 -17.16 63.68
CA MET A 7 15.08 -16.62 64.13
C MET A 7 15.24 -15.27 64.85
N ARG A 8 16.28 -15.14 65.69
CA ARG A 8 16.58 -13.87 66.38
C ARG A 8 17.01 -12.78 65.40
N ARG A 9 17.76 -13.16 64.36
CA ARG A 9 18.14 -12.28 63.25
C ARG A 9 16.92 -11.76 62.49
N LEU A 10 15.99 -12.65 62.13
CA LEU A 10 14.75 -12.27 61.44
C LEU A 10 13.85 -11.36 62.29
N GLN A 11 13.78 -11.59 63.60
CA GLN A 11 13.02 -10.72 64.51
C GLN A 11 13.62 -9.31 64.65
N SER A 12 14.93 -9.16 64.46
CA SER A 12 15.62 -7.86 64.54
C SER A 12 15.55 -7.02 63.26
N LEU A 13 15.04 -7.57 62.16
CA LEU A 13 14.85 -6.86 60.90
C LEU A 13 13.49 -6.15 60.94
N GLU A 14 13.45 -4.93 61.47
CA GLU A 14 12.30 -4.05 61.24
C GLU A 14 12.13 -3.84 59.72
N PRO A 15 10.93 -4.04 59.15
CA PRO A 15 10.71 -3.83 57.73
C PRO A 15 10.84 -2.33 57.45
N GLN A 16 12.00 -1.95 56.93
CA GLN A 16 12.31 -0.58 56.54
C GLN A 16 11.51 -0.23 55.28
N ARG A 17 10.24 0.12 55.46
CA ARG A 17 9.36 0.59 54.38
C ARG A 17 9.88 1.96 53.94
N ALA A 18 10.68 1.97 52.87
CA ALA A 18 11.08 3.20 52.21
C ALA A 18 9.81 3.94 51.77
N ARG A 19 9.58 5.13 52.34
CA ARG A 19 8.47 5.98 51.91
C ARG A 19 8.85 6.55 50.54
N LEU A 20 8.03 6.25 49.54
CA LEU A 20 8.16 6.85 48.21
C LEU A 20 8.01 8.37 48.35
N ARG A 21 8.89 9.13 47.69
CA ARG A 21 8.77 10.59 47.67
C ARG A 21 7.52 10.94 46.85
N PRO A 22 6.63 11.82 47.34
CA PRO A 22 5.54 12.33 46.53
C PRO A 22 6.11 12.99 45.28
N LEU A 23 5.62 12.58 44.11
CA LEU A 23 5.93 13.27 42.86
C LEU A 23 5.21 14.62 42.89
N GLU A 24 5.93 15.71 42.62
CA GLU A 24 5.31 17.03 42.49
C GLU A 24 4.29 16.99 41.36
N ASN A 25 3.09 17.48 41.62
CA ASN A 25 2.01 17.45 40.65
C ASN A 25 2.34 18.48 39.55
N PRO A 26 2.55 18.08 38.29
CA PRO A 26 2.67 19.05 37.22
C PRO A 26 1.35 19.80 37.17
N GLY A 27 1.39 21.11 37.33
CA GLY A 27 0.19 21.95 37.37
C GLY A 27 -0.71 21.77 36.15
N PRO A 28 -1.90 22.38 36.16
CA PRO A 28 -2.86 22.24 35.07
C PRO A 28 -2.24 22.67 33.73
N VAL A 29 -2.29 21.76 32.75
CA VAL A 29 -1.87 22.06 31.37
C VAL A 29 -2.88 23.05 30.77
N PRO A 30 -2.44 24.19 30.23
CA PRO A 30 -3.34 25.14 29.60
C PRO A 30 -4.03 24.52 28.39
N ALA A 31 -5.29 24.91 28.17
CA ALA A 31 -6.03 24.47 26.99
C ALA A 31 -5.33 24.95 25.71
N GLY A 32 -4.91 24.00 24.87
CA GLY A 32 -4.37 24.27 23.55
C GLY A 32 -5.40 23.95 22.47
N VAL A 33 -5.40 24.74 21.39
CA VAL A 33 -6.12 24.39 20.17
C VAL A 33 -5.22 23.49 19.34
N GLY A 34 -5.69 22.29 19.00
CA GLY A 34 -5.01 21.43 18.04
C GLY A 34 -5.07 22.07 16.66
N VAL A 35 -3.92 22.51 16.14
CA VAL A 35 -3.81 22.97 14.75
C VAL A 35 -3.34 21.77 13.92
N GLY A 36 -4.23 21.26 13.08
CA GLY A 36 -3.85 20.29 12.04
C GLY A 36 -3.46 21.04 10.79
N GLU A 37 -2.20 20.94 10.37
CA GLU A 37 -1.84 21.30 9.00
C GLU A 37 -2.35 20.19 8.08
N ALA A 38 -3.29 20.53 7.19
CA ALA A 38 -3.60 19.65 6.07
C ALA A 38 -2.34 19.55 5.22
N ALA A 39 -1.78 18.35 5.08
CA ALA A 39 -0.80 18.10 4.04
C ALA A 39 -1.41 18.58 2.72
N GLN A 40 -0.69 19.43 1.98
CA GLN A 40 -1.13 19.87 0.66
C GLN A 40 -1.53 18.61 -0.12
N GLY A 41 -2.80 18.52 -0.48
CA GLY A 41 -3.31 17.41 -1.27
C GLY A 41 -2.42 17.30 -2.50
N GLY A 42 -1.76 16.16 -2.68
CA GLY A 42 -0.99 15.92 -3.88
C GLY A 42 -1.91 16.16 -5.07
N SER A 43 -1.55 17.12 -5.91
CA SER A 43 -2.09 17.19 -7.27
C SER A 43 -1.75 15.83 -7.89
N GLY A 44 -2.75 14.95 -7.98
CA GLY A 44 -2.57 13.66 -8.59
C GLY A 44 -2.11 13.89 -10.02
N ALA A 45 -0.88 13.47 -10.35
CA ALA A 45 -0.40 13.42 -11.72
C ALA A 45 -1.15 12.29 -12.45
N GLY A 46 -2.39 12.58 -12.83
CA GLY A 46 -3.22 11.69 -13.62
C GLY A 46 -2.96 11.88 -15.10
N ILE A 47 -3.26 10.85 -15.89
CA ILE A 47 -3.32 10.93 -17.35
C ILE A 47 -4.51 11.82 -17.73
N ALA A 48 -4.29 12.83 -18.58
CA ALA A 48 -5.36 13.75 -18.94
C ALA A 48 -6.29 13.10 -19.99
N SER A 49 -7.56 12.88 -19.62
CA SER A 49 -8.55 12.33 -20.55
C SER A 49 -9.04 13.40 -21.55
N PRO A 50 -9.34 13.02 -22.81
CA PRO A 50 -9.37 11.66 -23.36
C PRO A 50 -8.00 11.16 -23.83
N LEU A 51 -7.87 9.84 -23.90
CA LEU A 51 -6.78 9.19 -24.64
C LEU A 51 -7.20 9.02 -26.11
N THR A 52 -6.37 9.49 -27.03
CA THR A 52 -6.58 9.39 -28.47
C THR A 52 -5.44 8.60 -29.09
N GLU A 53 -5.76 7.57 -29.87
CA GLU A 53 -4.77 6.89 -30.69
C GLU A 53 -4.53 7.68 -31.97
N ARG A 54 -3.30 8.19 -32.16
CA ARG A 54 -2.94 8.98 -33.35
C ARG A 54 -2.45 8.13 -34.52
N ASP A 55 -1.74 7.05 -34.21
CA ASP A 55 -1.08 6.21 -35.20
C ASP A 55 -1.28 4.72 -34.89
N PRO A 56 -2.28 4.08 -35.52
CA PRO A 56 -2.53 2.65 -35.34
C PRO A 56 -1.42 1.73 -35.84
N SER A 57 -0.48 2.22 -36.65
CA SER A 57 0.65 1.40 -37.12
C SER A 57 1.65 1.09 -36.01
N GLN A 58 1.59 1.81 -34.89
CA GLN A 58 2.46 1.60 -33.73
C GLN A 58 1.98 0.48 -32.80
N ARG A 59 0.83 -0.15 -33.12
CA ARG A 59 0.36 -1.32 -32.38
C ARG A 59 1.31 -2.49 -32.57
N THR A 60 1.65 -3.15 -31.47
CA THR A 60 2.31 -4.45 -31.51
C THR A 60 1.34 -5.53 -31.07
N TYR A 61 1.59 -6.76 -31.50
CA TYR A 61 0.69 -7.88 -31.27
C TYR A 61 1.45 -9.10 -30.77
N HIS A 62 0.77 -9.90 -29.97
CA HIS A 62 1.20 -11.24 -29.58
C HIS A 62 1.14 -12.19 -30.78
N PRO A 63 1.73 -13.40 -30.70
CA PRO A 63 1.67 -14.38 -31.77
C PRO A 63 0.23 -14.68 -32.23
N VAL A 64 0.07 -14.93 -33.53
CA VAL A 64 -1.23 -15.32 -34.11
C VAL A 64 -1.67 -16.66 -33.54
N ARG A 65 -2.96 -16.77 -33.22
CA ARG A 65 -3.61 -17.98 -32.71
C ARG A 65 -4.84 -18.28 -33.55
N THR A 66 -5.04 -19.53 -33.94
CA THR A 66 -6.28 -19.95 -34.59
C THR A 66 -7.30 -20.36 -33.53
N ILE A 67 -8.44 -19.66 -33.50
CA ILE A 67 -9.57 -19.99 -32.62
C ILE A 67 -10.60 -20.75 -33.43
N THR A 68 -11.15 -21.81 -32.84
CA THR A 68 -12.30 -22.53 -33.38
C THR A 68 -13.53 -22.14 -32.56
N THR A 69 -14.66 -21.91 -33.22
CA THR A 69 -15.93 -21.69 -32.51
C THR A 69 -16.31 -22.91 -31.68
N SER A 70 -17.09 -22.72 -30.62
CA SER A 70 -17.48 -23.80 -29.71
C SER A 70 -18.30 -24.91 -30.40
N ASP A 71 -18.97 -24.59 -31.50
CA ASP A 71 -19.69 -25.55 -32.35
C ASP A 71 -18.80 -26.24 -33.42
N GLY A 72 -17.52 -25.86 -33.50
CA GLY A 72 -16.55 -26.41 -34.44
C GLY A 72 -16.71 -25.95 -35.90
N LEU A 73 -17.67 -25.08 -36.20
CA LEU A 73 -18.04 -24.77 -37.58
C LEU A 73 -17.11 -23.74 -38.23
N PHE A 74 -16.56 -22.81 -37.45
CA PHE A 74 -15.70 -21.74 -37.96
C PHE A 74 -14.35 -21.76 -37.27
N GLN A 75 -13.31 -21.46 -38.05
CA GLN A 75 -11.98 -21.15 -37.55
C GLN A 75 -11.57 -19.76 -38.03
N PHE A 76 -10.99 -18.98 -37.14
CA PHE A 76 -10.48 -17.65 -37.47
C PHE A 76 -9.14 -17.42 -36.78
N ASP A 77 -8.25 -16.73 -37.49
CA ASP A 77 -6.99 -16.29 -36.94
C ASP A 77 -7.21 -15.02 -36.11
N TRP A 78 -6.78 -15.10 -34.87
CA TRP A 78 -6.82 -14.02 -33.90
C TRP A 78 -5.41 -13.60 -33.53
N GLN A 79 -5.18 -12.29 -33.58
CA GLN A 79 -3.91 -11.68 -33.24
C GLN A 79 -4.14 -10.71 -32.06
N PRO A 80 -3.85 -11.14 -30.81
CA PRO A 80 -4.09 -10.32 -29.63
C PRO A 80 -3.18 -9.09 -29.60
N LEU A 81 -3.69 -7.96 -29.14
CA LEU A 81 -2.92 -6.73 -28.97
C LEU A 81 -1.90 -6.89 -27.84
N ALA A 82 -0.64 -6.52 -28.08
CA ALA A 82 0.43 -6.56 -27.09
C ALA A 82 0.77 -5.17 -26.55
N SER A 83 0.85 -4.15 -27.42
CA SER A 83 1.00 -2.76 -26.98
C SER A 83 0.29 -1.77 -27.88
N LEU A 84 -0.09 -0.64 -27.29
CA LEU A 84 -0.73 0.49 -27.96
C LEU A 84 -0.15 1.81 -27.43
N VAL A 85 0.20 2.71 -28.33
CA VAL A 85 0.60 4.09 -27.99
C VAL A 85 -0.59 5.02 -28.19
N MET A 86 -0.90 5.80 -27.16
CA MET A 86 -1.96 6.80 -27.14
C MET A 86 -1.40 8.17 -26.79
N GLU A 87 -2.15 9.22 -27.10
CA GLU A 87 -1.88 10.59 -26.73
C GLU A 87 -2.97 11.08 -25.77
N ASP A 88 -2.58 11.69 -24.66
CA ASP A 88 -3.51 12.27 -23.69
C ASP A 88 -3.97 13.69 -24.12
N ALA A 89 -4.89 14.30 -23.38
CA ALA A 89 -5.41 15.63 -23.72
C ALA A 89 -4.34 16.75 -23.71
N ASN A 90 -3.19 16.51 -23.09
CA ASN A 90 -2.04 17.41 -23.03
C ASN A 90 -0.94 17.04 -24.04
N ALA A 91 -1.27 16.23 -25.05
CA ALA A 91 -0.35 15.72 -26.06
C ALA A 91 0.79 14.86 -25.49
N GLN A 92 0.62 14.28 -24.31
CA GLN A 92 1.60 13.38 -23.71
C GLN A 92 1.42 11.94 -24.20
N PRO A 93 2.50 11.23 -24.58
CA PRO A 93 2.41 9.84 -24.97
C PRO A 93 2.12 8.95 -23.75
N VAL A 94 1.19 8.01 -23.93
CA VAL A 94 0.80 6.99 -22.95
C VAL A 94 0.90 5.64 -23.63
N VAL A 95 1.73 4.76 -23.09
CA VAL A 95 1.87 3.38 -23.60
C VAL A 95 1.03 2.45 -22.75
N LEU A 96 0.13 1.71 -23.41
CA LEU A 96 -0.63 0.63 -22.81
C LEU A 96 0.02 -0.69 -23.21
N GLU A 97 0.46 -1.47 -22.22
CA GLU A 97 1.03 -2.80 -22.41
C GLU A 97 0.05 -3.86 -21.90
N PHE A 98 -0.24 -4.85 -22.75
CA PHE A 98 -1.22 -5.90 -22.47
C PHE A 98 -0.51 -7.23 -22.29
N ALA A 99 -0.91 -7.96 -21.25
CA ALA A 99 -0.49 -9.35 -21.07
C ALA A 99 -0.96 -10.21 -22.24
N ASP A 100 -0.22 -11.28 -22.53
CA ASP A 100 -0.65 -12.29 -23.51
C ASP A 100 -1.86 -13.04 -22.93
N PRO A 101 -3.06 -12.93 -23.51
CA PRO A 101 -4.25 -13.56 -22.97
C PRO A 101 -4.18 -15.08 -23.14
N ASP A 102 -4.90 -15.83 -22.30
CA ASP A 102 -5.15 -17.24 -22.56
C ASP A 102 -6.06 -17.40 -23.80
N PRO A 103 -5.98 -18.54 -24.51
CA PRO A 103 -6.94 -18.84 -25.58
C PRO A 103 -8.37 -18.80 -25.02
N PRO A 104 -9.35 -18.27 -25.77
CA PRO A 104 -10.75 -18.37 -25.37
C PRO A 104 -11.18 -19.84 -25.29
N GLU A 105 -11.97 -20.16 -24.25
CA GLU A 105 -12.56 -21.50 -24.03
C GLU A 105 -13.66 -21.84 -25.05
#